data_AF-A0A971MGE7-F1
#
_entry.id   AF-A0A971MGE7-F1
#
_cell.length_a   1.000
_cell.length_b   1.000
_cell.length_c   1.000
_cell.angle_alpha   90.00
_cell.angle_beta   90.00
_cell.angle_gamma   90.00
#
_symmetry.space_group_name_H-M   'P 1'
#
loop_
_entity.id
_entity.type
_entity.pdbx_description
1 polymer ?
#
loop_
_entity_poly.entity_id
_entity_poly.type
_entity_poly.pdbx_seq_one_letter_code
_entity_poly.pdbx_strand_id
1 'polypeptide(L)'
;MKIRAFYTRNGDLKFISHLNTIDLLQRGVFSTDKKIAFTKGFNPRPKMSFGNPLPLGVSSDLEVFDVEIIDEIEISEFIKKMNEYLPEEIQIIKAYNADTSPSISKIIEYSIYEFTIYSEIKLENVNLDFEELMISRERKSKKGSPREFIRENIGPNVKLISSFDKMEDGKYRIVAQLENSVDKIINPVNFILGLFSKYNMNISIDDVDIHKKDMK
;
A
#
# COMPACT_ATOMS: atom_id res chain seq x y z
N MET A 1 0.83 26.46 -0.92
CA MET A 1 -0.05 25.52 -1.64
C MET A 1 0.16 24.10 -1.12
N LYS A 2 -0.88 23.28 -1.16
CA LYS A 2 -0.83 21.84 -0.87
C LYS A 2 -0.88 21.08 -2.20
N ILE A 3 0.11 20.23 -2.45
CA ILE A 3 0.15 19.36 -3.62
C ILE A 3 -0.16 17.94 -3.16
N ARG A 4 -1.12 17.29 -3.81
CA ARG A 4 -1.30 15.84 -3.69
C ARG A 4 -0.61 15.17 -4.87
N ALA A 5 0.31 14.28 -4.58
CA ALA A 5 1.07 13.53 -5.56
C ALA A 5 0.85 12.04 -5.36
N PHE A 6 0.85 11.32 -6.48
CA PHE A 6 0.70 9.89 -6.53
C PHE A 6 1.95 9.27 -7.13
N TYR A 7 2.38 8.15 -6.57
CA TYR A 7 3.65 7.55 -6.93
C TYR A 7 3.56 6.02 -7.03
N THR A 8 4.42 5.45 -7.86
CA THR A 8 4.64 4.01 -7.94
C THR A 8 5.65 3.56 -6.88
N ARG A 9 5.59 2.29 -6.50
CA ARG A 9 6.64 1.65 -5.70
C ARG A 9 6.78 0.19 -6.15
N ASN A 10 7.76 -0.05 -7.00
CA ASN A 10 7.96 -1.31 -7.69
C ASN A 10 9.40 -1.85 -7.47
N GLY A 11 9.75 -2.92 -8.17
CA GLY A 11 11.09 -3.51 -8.15
C GLY A 11 11.61 -3.80 -6.75
N ASP A 12 12.91 -3.63 -6.55
CA ASP A 12 13.57 -3.90 -5.27
C ASP A 12 13.17 -2.89 -4.17
N LEU A 13 12.66 -1.71 -4.55
CA LEU A 13 12.16 -0.72 -3.59
C LEU A 13 10.85 -1.14 -2.93
N LYS A 14 10.23 -2.26 -3.33
CA LYS A 14 9.16 -2.89 -2.52
C LYS A 14 9.66 -3.42 -1.17
N PHE A 15 10.97 -3.62 -0.99
CA PHE A 15 11.55 -4.15 0.25
C PHE A 15 12.07 -3.09 1.23
N ILE A 16 11.99 -1.79 0.91
CA ILE A 16 12.40 -0.75 1.86
C ILE A 16 11.29 -0.44 2.88
N SER A 17 11.68 0.04 4.06
CA SER A 17 10.72 0.42 5.09
C SER A 17 9.88 1.63 4.66
N HIS A 18 8.71 1.80 5.30
CA HIS A 18 7.89 2.99 5.11
C HIS A 18 8.63 4.28 5.47
N LEU A 19 9.47 4.27 6.52
CA LEU A 19 10.27 5.42 6.92
C LEU A 19 11.30 5.79 5.84
N ASN A 20 11.99 4.79 5.26
CA ASN A 20 12.94 5.04 4.19
C ASN A 20 12.24 5.58 2.93
N THR A 21 11.02 5.12 2.66
CA THR A 21 10.19 5.65 1.56
C THR A 21 9.84 7.12 1.80
N ILE A 22 9.42 7.46 3.03
CA ILE A 22 9.15 8.86 3.42
C ILE A 22 10.40 9.72 3.26
N ASP A 23 11.56 9.26 3.73
CA ASP A 23 12.81 10.01 3.65
C ASP A 23 13.24 10.24 2.19
N LEU A 24 13.06 9.24 1.32
CA LEU A 24 13.32 9.36 -0.12
C LEU A 24 12.40 10.39 -0.77
N LEU A 25 11.10 10.33 -0.50
CA LEU A 25 10.12 11.28 -1.02
C LEU A 25 10.38 12.70 -0.51
N GLN A 26 10.75 12.85 0.77
CA GLN A 26 11.15 14.14 1.33
C GLN A 26 12.33 14.74 0.58
N ARG A 27 13.38 13.95 0.32
CA ARG A 27 14.52 14.41 -0.47
C ARG A 27 14.14 14.79 -1.90
N GLY A 28 13.22 14.04 -2.51
CA GLY A 28 12.62 14.43 -3.79
C GLY A 28 11.90 15.78 -3.72
N VAL A 29 11.15 16.07 -2.66
CA VAL A 29 10.53 17.39 -2.52
C VAL A 29 11.60 18.48 -2.37
N PHE A 30 12.68 18.21 -1.63
CA PHE A 30 13.79 19.17 -1.50
C PHE A 30 14.53 19.42 -2.83
N SER A 31 14.58 18.46 -3.77
CA SER A 31 15.16 18.68 -5.10
C SER A 31 14.32 19.61 -5.99
N THR A 32 13.12 20.02 -5.55
CA THR A 32 12.31 21.00 -6.28
C THR A 32 12.87 22.43 -6.21
N ASP A 33 13.84 22.69 -5.31
CA ASP A 33 14.39 24.00 -4.97
C ASP A 33 13.34 25.02 -4.50
N LYS A 34 12.20 24.54 -3.99
CA LYS A 34 11.13 25.36 -3.43
C LYS A 34 11.17 25.35 -1.91
N LYS A 35 10.75 26.44 -1.28
CA LYS A 35 10.56 26.50 0.17
C LYS A 35 9.41 25.60 0.59
N ILE A 36 9.68 24.65 1.48
CA ILE A 36 8.70 23.69 2.01
C ILE A 36 8.20 24.16 3.37
N ALA A 37 6.92 23.92 3.68
CA ALA A 37 6.38 24.21 5.01
C ALA A 37 6.83 23.16 6.03
N PHE A 38 7.08 23.58 7.27
CA PHE A 38 7.50 22.71 8.37
C PHE A 38 6.47 22.69 9.52
N THR A 39 6.46 21.60 10.28
CA THR A 39 5.67 21.49 11.52
C THR A 39 6.22 22.41 12.61
N LYS A 40 5.36 22.88 13.54
CA LYS A 40 5.72 23.86 14.58
C LYS A 40 6.22 23.24 15.90
N GLY A 41 6.74 22.01 15.87
CA GLY A 41 7.18 21.26 17.07
C GLY A 41 8.68 21.37 17.37
N PHE A 42 9.13 20.72 18.44
CA PHE A 42 10.55 20.68 18.85
C PHE A 42 11.49 20.06 17.81
N ASN A 43 10.95 19.18 16.94
CA ASN A 43 11.67 18.61 15.80
C ASN A 43 10.86 18.89 14.53
N PRO A 44 11.03 20.08 13.91
CA PRO A 44 10.30 20.46 12.73
C PRO A 44 10.59 19.48 11.59
N ARG A 45 9.53 18.94 10.98
CA ARG A 45 9.61 18.07 9.81
C ARG A 45 8.84 18.72 8.65
N PRO A 46 9.19 18.43 7.39
CA PRO A 46 8.37 18.80 6.25
C PRO A 46 6.92 18.41 6.49
N LYS A 47 6.00 19.34 6.24
CA LYS A 47 4.57 19.07 6.35
C LYS A 47 4.14 18.19 5.19
N MET A 48 4.16 16.90 5.44
CA MET A 48 3.70 15.87 4.52
C MET A 48 2.70 14.97 5.22
N SER A 49 1.79 14.40 4.45
CA SER A 49 0.85 13.37 4.90
C SER A 49 0.82 12.26 3.88
N PHE A 50 0.65 11.02 4.32
CA PHE A 50 0.76 9.84 3.47
C PHE A 50 -0.51 8.99 3.58
N GLY A 51 -0.75 8.17 2.56
CA GLY A 51 -1.71 7.07 2.65
C GLY A 51 -1.27 5.99 3.64
N ASN A 52 -2.07 4.93 3.72
CA ASN A 52 -1.74 3.77 4.55
C ASN A 52 -0.39 3.17 4.11
N PRO A 53 0.51 2.80 5.05
CA PRO A 53 1.79 2.22 4.68
C PRO A 53 1.63 0.93 3.87
N LEU A 54 2.26 0.90 2.70
CA LEU A 54 2.38 -0.33 1.90
C LEU A 54 3.25 -1.35 2.66
N PRO A 55 2.79 -2.60 2.86
CA PRO A 55 3.58 -3.63 3.53
C PRO A 55 4.88 -3.96 2.81
N LEU A 56 5.86 -4.48 3.54
CA LEU A 56 7.12 -4.95 2.95
C LEU A 56 6.86 -6.08 1.94
N GLY A 57 7.59 -6.05 0.83
CA GLY A 57 7.46 -7.06 -0.23
C GLY A 57 6.28 -6.82 -1.18
N VAL A 58 5.41 -5.85 -0.88
CA VAL A 58 4.25 -5.50 -1.71
C VAL A 58 4.61 -4.34 -2.63
N SER A 59 4.29 -4.47 -3.91
CA SER A 59 4.47 -3.41 -4.91
C SER A 59 3.16 -2.63 -5.14
N SER A 60 3.24 -1.44 -5.73
CA SER A 60 2.07 -0.58 -5.94
C SER A 60 2.23 0.32 -7.15
N ASP A 61 1.19 0.39 -7.97
CA ASP A 61 1.08 1.36 -9.08
C ASP A 61 0.61 2.74 -8.58
N LEU A 62 0.02 2.81 -7.38
CA LEU A 62 -0.66 4.00 -6.90
C LEU A 62 -0.60 4.10 -5.37
N GLU A 63 0.41 4.82 -4.88
CA GLU A 63 0.49 5.37 -3.54
C GLU A 63 0.27 6.88 -3.55
N VAL A 64 -0.02 7.49 -2.41
CA VAL A 64 -0.37 8.92 -2.35
C VAL A 64 0.28 9.63 -1.16
N PHE A 65 0.69 10.86 -1.39
CA PHE A 65 1.08 11.79 -0.34
C PHE A 65 0.64 13.23 -0.66
N ASP A 66 0.48 14.01 0.40
CA ASP A 66 0.28 15.45 0.36
C ASP A 66 1.57 16.12 0.84
N VAL A 67 1.93 17.25 0.24
CA VAL A 67 3.01 18.12 0.70
C VAL A 67 2.59 19.59 0.68
N GLU A 68 2.91 20.32 1.74
CA GLU A 68 2.73 21.78 1.79
C GLU A 68 4.01 22.50 1.34
N ILE A 69 3.92 23.21 0.21
CA ILE A 69 4.99 24.04 -0.33
C ILE A 69 4.61 25.52 -0.14
N ILE A 70 5.56 26.33 0.32
CA ILE A 70 5.38 27.77 0.56
C ILE A 70 5.39 28.52 -0.76
N ASP A 71 6.38 28.24 -1.62
CA ASP A 71 6.50 28.87 -2.92
C ASP A 71 5.50 28.27 -3.92
N GLU A 72 5.16 29.04 -4.95
CA GLU A 72 4.41 28.51 -6.09
C GLU A 72 5.31 27.67 -7.00
N ILE A 73 4.77 26.55 -7.45
CA ILE A 73 5.38 25.66 -8.42
C ILE A 73 4.29 25.12 -9.34
N GLU A 74 4.57 25.08 -10.64
CA GLU A 74 3.65 24.46 -11.58
C GLU A 74 3.62 22.94 -11.35
N ILE A 75 2.45 22.30 -11.45
CA ILE A 75 2.32 20.87 -11.15
C ILE A 75 3.20 20.02 -12.09
N SER A 76 3.32 20.41 -13.36
CA SER A 76 4.20 19.74 -14.32
C SER A 76 5.68 19.87 -13.93
N GLU A 77 6.11 21.05 -13.47
CA GLU A 77 7.46 21.30 -12.94
C GLU A 77 7.73 20.46 -11.69
N PHE A 78 6.77 20.37 -10.77
CA PHE A 78 6.88 19.54 -9.57
C PHE A 78 7.12 18.07 -9.93
N ILE A 79 6.27 17.49 -10.81
CA ILE A 79 6.41 16.10 -11.25
C ILE A 79 7.77 15.87 -11.89
N LYS A 80 8.19 16.77 -12.79
CA LYS A 80 9.47 16.68 -13.48
C LYS A 80 10.65 16.66 -12.49
N LYS A 81 10.74 17.64 -11.60
CA LYS A 81 11.86 17.74 -10.64
C LYS A 81 11.91 16.59 -9.64
N MET A 82 10.75 16.08 -9.22
CA MET A 82 10.68 14.88 -8.39
C MET A 82 11.24 13.68 -9.15
N ASN A 83 10.79 13.45 -10.38
CA ASN A 83 11.17 12.28 -11.18
C ASN A 83 12.62 12.32 -11.69
N GLU A 84 13.21 13.51 -11.84
CA GLU A 84 14.66 13.66 -12.11
C GLU A 84 15.52 13.20 -10.92
N TYR A 85 15.00 13.29 -9.69
CA TYR A 85 15.70 12.87 -8.48
C TYR A 85 15.38 11.43 -8.06
N LEU A 86 14.13 11.02 -8.19
CA LEU A 86 13.65 9.73 -7.73
C LEU A 86 14.12 8.58 -8.67
N PRO A 87 14.37 7.37 -8.13
CA PRO A 87 14.73 6.20 -8.91
C PRO A 87 13.55 5.67 -9.75
N GLU A 88 13.82 4.89 -10.80
CA GLU A 88 12.78 4.39 -11.73
C GLU A 88 11.67 3.59 -11.02
N GLU A 89 12.01 2.88 -9.94
CA GLU A 89 11.06 2.09 -9.16
C GLU A 89 10.10 2.93 -8.32
N ILE A 90 10.39 4.22 -8.12
CA ILE A 90 9.52 5.18 -7.43
C ILE A 90 9.39 6.44 -8.27
N GLN A 91 8.27 6.61 -8.95
CA GLN A 91 8.04 7.76 -9.82
C GLN A 91 6.71 8.42 -9.51
N ILE A 92 6.66 9.75 -9.57
CA ILE A 92 5.42 10.51 -9.51
C ILE A 92 4.67 10.33 -10.83
N ILE A 93 3.49 9.73 -10.77
CA ILE A 93 2.65 9.43 -11.94
C ILE A 93 1.59 10.49 -12.20
N LYS A 94 1.12 11.18 -11.15
CA LYS A 94 0.20 12.31 -11.25
C LYS A 94 0.28 13.18 -10.00
N ALA A 95 0.00 14.46 -10.15
CA ALA A 95 -0.16 15.37 -9.01
C ALA A 95 -1.21 16.44 -9.32
N TYR A 96 -1.75 17.08 -8.29
CA TYR A 96 -2.66 18.21 -8.42
C TYR A 96 -2.63 19.13 -7.19
N ASN A 97 -3.09 20.38 -7.33
CA ASN A 97 -3.31 21.27 -6.20
C ASN A 97 -4.49 20.75 -5.37
N ALA A 98 -4.22 20.43 -4.11
CA ALA A 98 -5.14 19.81 -3.18
C ALA A 98 -5.62 20.77 -2.08
N ASP A 99 -5.39 22.08 -2.16
CA ASP A 99 -5.72 23.08 -1.12
C ASP A 99 -7.17 22.93 -0.61
N THR A 100 -8.12 22.64 -1.50
CA THR A 100 -9.54 22.42 -1.19
C THR A 100 -9.93 20.95 -1.04
N SER A 101 -9.01 20.01 -1.29
CA SER A 101 -9.29 18.57 -1.22
C SER A 101 -9.34 18.04 0.22
N PRO A 102 -10.19 17.04 0.51
CA PRO A 102 -10.18 16.34 1.80
C PRO A 102 -8.83 15.70 2.10
N SER A 103 -8.57 15.40 3.37
CA SER A 103 -7.36 14.66 3.79
C SER A 103 -7.30 13.29 3.12
N ILE A 104 -6.09 12.77 2.92
CA ILE A 104 -5.86 11.44 2.31
C ILE A 104 -6.68 10.37 3.01
N SER A 105 -6.69 10.36 4.34
CA SER A 105 -7.44 9.38 5.15
C SER A 105 -8.95 9.39 4.92
N LYS A 106 -9.51 10.46 4.35
CA LYS A 106 -10.95 10.55 4.03
C LYS A 106 -11.29 10.08 2.63
N ILE A 107 -10.29 9.85 1.78
CA ILE A 107 -10.48 9.51 0.36
C ILE A 107 -9.91 8.13 0.00
N ILE A 108 -9.46 7.35 0.99
CA ILE A 108 -9.04 5.97 0.76
C ILE A 108 -10.01 5.09 1.56
N GLU A 109 -10.99 4.55 0.87
CA GLU A 109 -11.98 3.60 1.38
C GLU A 109 -11.53 2.16 1.18
N TYR A 110 -10.84 1.85 0.07
CA TYR A 110 -10.33 0.52 -0.25
C TYR A 110 -9.10 0.54 -1.16
N SER A 111 -8.49 -0.64 -1.36
CA SER A 111 -7.45 -0.86 -2.36
C SER A 111 -7.68 -2.17 -3.11
N ILE A 112 -7.30 -2.17 -4.38
CA ILE A 112 -7.38 -3.35 -5.24
C ILE A 112 -6.00 -3.95 -5.34
N TYR A 113 -5.89 -5.22 -4.96
CA TYR A 113 -4.66 -5.99 -5.01
C TYR A 113 -4.80 -7.13 -6.00
N GLU A 114 -3.75 -7.34 -6.78
CA GLU A 114 -3.51 -8.55 -7.54
C GLU A 114 -2.52 -9.42 -6.78
N PHE A 115 -2.85 -10.70 -6.64
CA PHE A 115 -2.02 -11.73 -6.04
C PHE A 115 -1.67 -12.72 -7.15
N THR A 116 -0.39 -12.83 -7.47
CA THR A 116 0.13 -13.82 -8.43
C THR A 116 0.86 -14.90 -7.65
N ILE A 117 0.37 -16.13 -7.73
CA ILE A 117 0.93 -17.28 -7.01
C ILE A 117 1.67 -18.17 -8.02
N TYR A 118 2.94 -18.41 -7.75
CA TYR A 118 3.84 -19.16 -8.64
C TYR A 118 3.89 -20.66 -8.32
N SER A 119 3.54 -21.03 -7.09
CA SER A 119 3.48 -22.43 -6.67
C SER A 119 2.29 -23.16 -7.27
N GLU A 120 2.47 -24.44 -7.59
CA GLU A 120 1.37 -25.29 -8.02
C GLU A 120 0.35 -25.45 -6.91
N ILE A 121 -0.92 -25.29 -7.27
CA ILE A 121 -2.01 -25.34 -6.32
C ILE A 121 -2.86 -26.58 -6.59
N LYS A 122 -2.88 -27.49 -5.62
CA LYS A 122 -3.75 -28.67 -5.64
C LYS A 122 -5.14 -28.30 -5.15
N LEU A 123 -5.86 -27.53 -5.97
CA LEU A 123 -7.27 -27.21 -5.74
C LEU A 123 -8.07 -27.64 -6.95
N GLU A 124 -8.90 -28.67 -6.78
CA GLU A 124 -9.92 -29.02 -7.77
C GLU A 124 -11.20 -28.25 -7.41
N ASN A 125 -11.66 -27.37 -8.30
CA ASN A 125 -12.96 -26.69 -8.25
C ASN A 125 -13.29 -25.98 -6.92
N VAL A 126 -12.37 -25.19 -6.38
CA VAL A 126 -12.65 -24.42 -5.16
C VAL A 126 -13.31 -23.10 -5.50
N ASN A 127 -14.59 -22.99 -5.12
CA ASN A 127 -15.25 -21.71 -5.04
C ASN A 127 -14.70 -20.96 -3.81
N LEU A 128 -13.88 -19.94 -4.04
CA LEU A 128 -13.34 -19.12 -2.96
C LEU A 128 -14.49 -18.33 -2.32
N ASP A 129 -14.77 -18.67 -1.07
CA ASP A 129 -15.62 -17.92 -0.18
C ASP A 129 -14.74 -17.19 0.84
N PHE A 130 -15.07 -15.93 1.06
CA PHE A 130 -14.37 -15.08 2.00
C PHE A 130 -15.18 -14.81 3.27
N GLU A 131 -16.47 -15.14 3.35
CA GLU A 131 -17.36 -14.74 4.46
C GLU A 131 -16.78 -15.07 5.84
N GLU A 132 -16.20 -16.26 5.98
CA GLU A 132 -15.39 -16.66 7.13
C GLU A 132 -13.90 -16.77 6.76
N LEU A 133 -13.20 -15.64 6.73
CA LEU A 133 -11.74 -15.59 6.53
C LEU A 133 -11.05 -15.15 7.81
N MET A 134 -10.64 -16.12 8.61
CA MET A 134 -10.00 -15.89 9.90
C MET A 134 -8.49 -15.65 9.73
N ILE A 135 -8.00 -14.56 10.30
CA ILE A 135 -6.56 -14.31 10.44
C ILE A 135 -6.18 -14.22 11.92
N SER A 136 -4.93 -14.53 12.22
CA SER A 136 -4.33 -14.31 13.53
C SER A 136 -3.21 -13.29 13.39
N ARG A 137 -3.29 -12.19 14.13
CA ARG A 137 -2.23 -11.18 14.15
C ARG A 137 -1.72 -10.93 15.56
N GLU A 138 -0.43 -10.68 15.66
CA GLU A 138 0.19 -10.25 16.92
C GLU A 138 -0.21 -8.80 17.22
N ARG A 139 -0.70 -8.56 18.43
CA ARG A 139 -0.91 -7.22 18.95
C ARG A 139 0.36 -6.78 19.69
N LYS A 140 0.84 -5.56 19.41
CA LYS A 140 1.90 -4.94 20.23
C LYS A 140 1.43 -4.87 21.68
N SER A 141 2.05 -5.68 22.52
CA SER A 141 1.86 -5.65 23.97
C SER A 141 2.81 -4.60 24.58
N LYS A 142 2.55 -4.19 25.83
CA LYS A 142 3.47 -3.28 26.54
C LYS A 142 4.84 -3.96 26.68
N LYS A 143 5.91 -3.16 26.71
CA LYS A 143 7.27 -3.71 26.85
C LYS A 143 7.35 -4.58 28.13
N GLY A 144 7.59 -5.89 27.95
CA GLY A 144 7.66 -6.87 29.05
C GLY A 144 6.41 -7.73 29.28
N SER A 145 5.30 -7.50 28.57
CA SER A 145 4.13 -8.38 28.63
C SER A 145 4.20 -9.51 27.58
N PRO A 146 3.54 -10.66 27.81
CA PRO A 146 3.40 -11.71 26.82
C PRO A 146 2.88 -11.19 25.48
N ARG A 147 3.22 -11.89 24.40
CA ARG A 147 2.65 -11.60 23.08
C ARG A 147 1.17 -11.98 23.10
N GLU A 148 0.32 -11.03 22.74
CA GLU A 148 -1.11 -11.28 22.56
C GLU A 148 -1.40 -11.50 21.07
N PHE A 149 -2.16 -12.56 20.76
CA PHE A 149 -2.64 -12.83 19.41
C PHE A 149 -4.14 -12.55 19.34
N ILE A 150 -4.54 -11.75 18.36
CA ILE A 150 -5.94 -11.48 18.06
C ILE A 150 -6.33 -12.35 16.87
N ARG A 151 -7.42 -13.12 17.04
CA ARG A 151 -8.15 -13.71 15.93
C ARG A 151 -9.26 -12.77 15.50
N GLU A 152 -9.33 -12.49 14.21
CA GLU A 152 -10.37 -11.65 13.61
C GLU A 152 -10.84 -12.25 12.29
N ASN A 153 -12.12 -12.10 11.99
CA ASN A 153 -12.67 -12.43 10.67
C ASN A 153 -12.58 -11.19 9.79
N ILE A 154 -11.76 -11.25 8.73
CA ILE A 154 -11.63 -10.17 7.75
C ILE A 154 -12.57 -10.33 6.55
N GLY A 155 -13.24 -11.47 6.45
CA GLY A 155 -14.11 -11.85 5.35
C GLY A 155 -15.10 -10.80 4.88
N PRO A 156 -15.90 -10.22 5.80
CA PRO A 156 -16.88 -9.17 5.47
C PRO A 156 -16.29 -7.89 4.86
N ASN A 157 -14.96 -7.72 4.91
CA ASN A 157 -14.24 -6.53 4.44
C ASN A 157 -13.39 -6.83 3.19
N VAL A 158 -13.55 -8.03 2.62
CA VAL A 158 -12.94 -8.46 1.36
C VAL A 158 -14.03 -8.59 0.31
N LYS A 159 -13.78 -8.05 -0.87
CA LYS A 159 -14.60 -8.29 -2.06
C LYS A 159 -13.74 -8.89 -3.17
N LEU A 160 -14.11 -10.09 -3.63
CA LEU A 160 -13.48 -10.71 -4.80
C LEU A 160 -13.85 -9.93 -6.06
N ILE A 161 -12.84 -9.60 -6.88
CA ILE A 161 -13.03 -8.92 -8.16
C ILE A 161 -12.88 -9.91 -9.32
N SER A 162 -11.93 -10.85 -9.25
CA SER A 162 -11.75 -11.89 -10.26
C SER A 162 -11.81 -13.29 -9.65
N SER A 163 -12.21 -14.28 -10.44
CA SER A 163 -12.08 -15.69 -10.09
C SER A 163 -10.62 -16.08 -9.85
N PHE A 164 -10.46 -17.17 -9.11
CA PHE A 164 -9.18 -17.83 -8.90
C PHE A 164 -8.92 -18.77 -10.07
N ASP A 165 -8.16 -18.29 -11.04
CA ASP A 165 -7.94 -19.03 -12.28
C ASP A 165 -6.46 -19.35 -12.47
N LYS A 166 -6.21 -20.55 -13.00
CA LYS A 166 -4.91 -20.92 -13.53
C LYS A 166 -4.74 -20.22 -14.89
N MET A 167 -3.71 -19.40 -15.00
CA MET A 167 -3.33 -18.72 -16.22
C MET A 167 -2.63 -19.70 -17.20
N GLU A 168 -2.54 -19.31 -18.47
CA GLU A 168 -1.85 -20.09 -19.51
C GLU A 168 -0.39 -20.40 -19.17
N ASP A 169 0.25 -19.51 -18.41
CA ASP A 169 1.65 -19.65 -17.96
C ASP A 169 1.81 -20.53 -16.70
N GLY A 170 0.71 -21.14 -16.22
CA GLY A 170 0.68 -22.06 -15.09
C GLY A 170 0.54 -21.40 -13.72
N LYS A 171 0.57 -20.07 -13.63
CA LYS A 171 0.40 -19.31 -12.38
C LYS A 171 -1.07 -19.17 -12.02
N TYR A 172 -1.35 -18.87 -10.76
CA TYR A 172 -2.70 -18.55 -10.29
C TYR A 172 -2.82 -17.07 -9.98
N ARG A 173 -3.94 -16.46 -10.35
CA ARG A 173 -4.19 -15.03 -10.11
C ARG A 173 -5.49 -14.81 -9.34
N ILE A 174 -5.44 -13.88 -8.38
CA ILE A 174 -6.59 -13.38 -7.65
C ILE A 174 -6.55 -11.85 -7.69
N VAL A 175 -7.67 -11.22 -7.99
CA VAL A 175 -7.85 -9.79 -7.77
C VAL A 175 -8.90 -9.60 -6.68
N ALA A 176 -8.51 -8.93 -5.60
CA ALA A 176 -9.38 -8.66 -4.46
C ALA A 176 -9.34 -7.17 -4.08
N GLN A 177 -10.51 -6.66 -3.73
CA GLN A 177 -10.67 -5.37 -3.08
C GLN A 177 -10.62 -5.59 -1.56
N LEU A 178 -9.71 -4.88 -0.91
CA LEU A 178 -9.53 -4.90 0.54
C LEU A 178 -9.93 -3.54 1.13
N GLU A 179 -10.76 -3.55 2.16
CA GLU A 179 -11.18 -2.32 2.85
C GLU A 179 -9.99 -1.63 3.55
N ASN A 180 -10.02 -0.30 3.53
CA ASN A 180 -9.01 0.60 4.11
C ASN A 180 -9.63 1.67 5.02
N SER A 181 -10.88 1.49 5.43
CA SER A 181 -11.54 2.42 6.34
C SER A 181 -10.77 2.52 7.67
N VAL A 182 -10.89 3.64 8.36
CA VAL A 182 -10.03 4.05 9.50
C VAL A 182 -9.88 2.97 10.58
N ASP A 183 -10.90 2.12 10.77
CA ASP A 183 -10.90 1.05 11.76
C ASP A 183 -10.76 -0.38 11.17
N LYS A 184 -10.71 -0.52 9.84
CA LYS A 184 -10.74 -1.83 9.15
C LYS A 184 -9.73 -1.89 7.99
N ILE A 185 -8.47 -1.61 8.28
CA ILE A 185 -7.39 -1.76 7.31
C ILE A 185 -6.97 -3.23 7.24
N ILE A 186 -7.16 -3.86 6.08
CA ILE A 186 -6.72 -5.23 5.86
C ILE A 186 -5.32 -5.23 5.25
N ASN A 187 -4.38 -5.90 5.91
CA ASN A 187 -3.07 -6.14 5.34
C ASN A 187 -3.18 -7.22 4.24
N PRO A 188 -2.76 -6.96 2.99
CA PRO A 188 -2.86 -7.93 1.89
C PRO A 188 -2.06 -9.22 2.14
N VAL A 189 -0.95 -9.15 2.89
CA VAL A 189 -0.18 -10.34 3.30
C VAL A 189 -1.01 -11.20 4.25
N ASN A 190 -1.70 -10.60 5.22
CA ASN A 190 -2.57 -11.35 6.13
C ASN A 190 -3.76 -11.95 5.38
N PHE A 191 -4.32 -11.23 4.40
CA PHE A 191 -5.39 -11.74 3.56
C PHE A 191 -4.97 -13.04 2.85
N ILE A 192 -3.85 -13.03 2.13
CA ILE A 192 -3.43 -14.22 1.37
C ILE A 192 -3.02 -15.37 2.29
N LEU A 193 -2.36 -15.10 3.42
CA LEU A 193 -2.04 -16.12 4.43
C LEU A 193 -3.31 -16.72 5.07
N GLY A 194 -4.33 -15.90 5.32
CA GLY A 194 -5.64 -16.37 5.77
C GLY A 194 -6.29 -17.29 4.75
N LEU A 195 -6.19 -16.95 3.46
CA LEU A 195 -6.72 -17.77 2.37
C LEU A 195 -6.03 -19.14 2.31
N PHE A 196 -4.70 -19.14 2.38
CA PHE A 196 -3.90 -20.37 2.41
C PHE A 196 -4.27 -21.24 3.61
N SER A 197 -4.44 -20.62 4.79
CA SER A 197 -4.87 -21.35 5.98
C SER A 197 -6.29 -21.91 5.87
N LYS A 198 -7.24 -21.17 5.28
CA LYS A 198 -8.65 -21.60 5.15
C LYS A 198 -8.79 -22.83 4.25
N TYR A 199 -8.00 -22.88 3.19
CA TYR A 199 -8.08 -23.93 2.16
C TYR A 199 -6.94 -24.94 2.21
N ASN A 200 -6.20 -24.98 3.33
CA ASN A 200 -5.06 -25.88 3.55
C ASN A 200 -4.02 -25.84 2.41
N MET A 201 -3.78 -24.66 1.85
CA MET A 201 -2.76 -24.47 0.82
C MET A 201 -1.38 -24.36 1.49
N ASN A 202 -0.47 -25.28 1.15
CA ASN A 202 0.90 -25.23 1.64
C ASN A 202 1.78 -24.41 0.69
N ILE A 203 1.60 -23.10 0.70
CA ILE A 203 2.27 -22.15 -0.20
C ILE A 203 3.06 -21.15 0.64
N SER A 204 4.33 -20.91 0.28
CA SER A 204 5.12 -19.88 0.94
C SER A 204 4.65 -18.49 0.51
N ILE A 205 4.71 -17.51 1.41
CA ILE A 205 4.48 -16.11 1.04
C ILE A 205 5.50 -15.62 0.00
N ASP A 206 6.69 -16.23 -0.03
CA ASP A 206 7.74 -15.91 -1.00
C ASP A 206 7.36 -16.35 -2.43
N ASP A 207 6.40 -17.28 -2.57
CA ASP A 207 5.86 -17.74 -3.86
C ASP A 207 4.66 -16.90 -4.31
N VAL A 208 4.41 -15.76 -3.66
CA VAL A 208 3.32 -14.85 -3.98
C VAL A 208 3.88 -13.46 -4.27
N ASP A 209 3.65 -12.97 -5.48
CA ASP A 209 3.81 -11.55 -5.75
C ASP A 209 2.49 -10.84 -5.47
N ILE A 210 2.58 -9.78 -4.66
CA ILE A 210 1.44 -8.96 -4.26
C ILE A 210 1.65 -7.57 -4.81
N HIS A 211 0.67 -7.11 -5.57
CA HIS A 211 0.75 -5.84 -6.27
C HIS A 211 -0.56 -5.05 -6.12
N LYS A 212 -0.48 -3.84 -5.59
CA LYS A 212 -1.62 -2.93 -5.47
C LYS A 212 -1.84 -2.20 -6.80
N LYS A 213 -2.94 -2.50 -7.47
CA LYS A 213 -3.31 -1.93 -8.77
C LYS A 213 -3.94 -0.55 -8.65
N ASP A 214 -4.76 -0.34 -7.60
CA ASP A 214 -5.55 0.88 -7.47
C ASP A 214 -6.01 1.14 -6.02
N MET A 215 -6.52 2.34 -5.78
CA MET A 215 -7.23 2.70 -4.55
C MET A 215 -8.33 3.73 -4.82
N LYS A 216 -9.38 3.68 -4.00
CA LYS A 216 -10.49 4.63 -4.01
C LYS A 216 -10.94 4.91 -2.59
#